data_AF-A0A2W1TXC7-F1
#
_entry.id   AF-A0A2W1TXC7-F1
#
_cell.length_a   1.000
_cell.length_b   1.000
_cell.length_c   1.000
_cell.angle_alpha   90.00
_cell.angle_beta   90.00
_cell.angle_gamma   90.00
#
_symmetry.space_group_name_H-M   'P 1'
#
loop_
_entity.id
_entity.type
_entity.pdbx_description
1 polymer ?
#
loop_
_entity_poly.entity_id
_entity_poly.type
_entity_poly.pdbx_seq_one_letter_code
_entity_poly.pdbx_strand_id
1 'polypeptide(L)'
;MHISRRTALIGITATVPLVTTALAAPADAATPSGAADSTGSTGSSGSADSGVLAVQRWLNTTFGHLHGWVHVDEDGLTGSGTVLGIVQAAQSLLGISPVVATFGPTTRRKLEQHGDVGAETGADAATWCRLVQAGLVCKGAATVTLTGEYDAATVAAVQALRSDLGAEPGALPLSAHLFGALLTVDPVRLASGGSRAVRAVQQYLNRTYAEATGGAYGSTSGLVDTSTYSAAIRAVQVAVGVTVDGAWGPGTAAALRAAGPSVVGVGATGAWVLLVKALLVLNGERVVFSSAYSAADAAVVRAFQQFQAFPPAEQTGTCDAGTWAALAASTGDPDRATTGADTAVRLDDARAAAVRASGATGVGRYLTNHQQSGALDKALTPDELRVMASAGLGLWPIFEEGGFTASWFTEEQGVRDAHRAHDAARQLGIPKQTTVYFAADFDASAAQDESLVVPYFRGVAAGLRDRGNLYKAGVYGSRATCTAVSSAGLAHFSFVAGMSPAWAGNQLEPLPGNWSLNQIQNRTVGSGNGSTEIDAVVDSGRDPGVPAARLVG
;
A
#
# COMPACT_ATOMS: atom_id res chain seq x y z
N MET A 1 20.25 -9.15 -30.26
CA MET A 1 19.84 -9.36 -28.86
C MET A 1 19.78 -8.00 -28.18
N HIS A 2 18.63 -7.34 -28.24
CA HIS A 2 18.38 -6.08 -27.55
C HIS A 2 17.49 -6.38 -26.36
N ILE A 3 18.06 -6.23 -25.16
CA ILE A 3 17.36 -6.35 -23.88
C ILE A 3 16.43 -5.14 -23.75
N SER A 4 15.16 -5.40 -23.50
CA SER A 4 14.12 -4.41 -23.25
C SER A 4 14.46 -3.57 -22.02
N ARG A 5 14.34 -2.25 -22.12
CA ARG A 5 14.57 -1.30 -21.01
C ARG A 5 13.56 -1.41 -19.86
N ARG A 6 12.60 -2.36 -19.90
CA ARG A 6 11.73 -2.71 -18.77
C ARG A 6 12.35 -3.72 -17.80
N THR A 7 13.44 -4.41 -18.17
CA THR A 7 14.11 -5.41 -17.32
C THR A 7 15.16 -4.81 -16.35
N ALA A 8 15.31 -3.48 -16.28
CA ALA A 8 16.35 -2.85 -15.46
C ALA A 8 15.93 -2.48 -14.03
N LEU A 9 14.71 -2.78 -13.60
CA LEU A 9 14.27 -2.51 -12.21
C LEU A 9 13.73 -3.73 -11.44
N ILE A 10 13.86 -4.94 -11.98
CA ILE A 10 13.44 -6.17 -11.31
C ILE A 10 14.61 -7.16 -11.41
N GLY A 11 15.46 -7.17 -10.38
CA GLY A 11 16.51 -8.19 -10.26
C GLY A 11 17.89 -7.73 -9.82
N ILE A 12 18.03 -6.88 -8.79
CA ILE A 12 19.18 -6.90 -7.88
C ILE A 12 18.66 -6.58 -6.48
N THR A 13 18.75 -7.55 -5.57
CA THR A 13 18.71 -7.33 -4.12
C THR A 13 19.91 -6.46 -3.74
N ALA A 14 19.72 -5.15 -3.72
CA ALA A 14 20.59 -4.20 -3.06
C ALA A 14 19.70 -3.15 -2.39
N THR A 15 19.75 -3.10 -1.07
CA THR A 15 19.23 -2.01 -0.25
C THR A 15 19.78 -0.68 -0.76
N VAL A 16 18.93 0.13 -1.40
CA VAL A 16 19.23 1.54 -1.72
C VAL A 16 18.23 2.40 -0.95
N PRO A 17 18.70 3.39 -0.16
CA PRO A 17 17.83 4.23 0.65
C PRO A 17 17.02 5.18 -0.24
N LEU A 18 15.74 5.38 0.11
CA LEU A 18 14.94 6.49 -0.41
C LEU A 18 15.65 7.81 -0.05
N VAL A 19 16.17 8.49 -1.06
CA VAL A 19 16.53 9.91 -0.96
C VAL A 19 15.27 10.69 -1.32
N THR A 20 14.58 11.21 -0.32
CA THR A 20 13.51 12.20 -0.51
C THR A 20 14.13 13.50 -1.01
N THR A 21 13.94 13.81 -2.28
CA THR A 21 14.27 15.13 -2.84
C THR A 21 13.27 16.16 -2.31
N ALA A 22 13.79 17.15 -1.57
CA ALA A 22 13.03 18.31 -1.12
C ALA A 22 12.51 19.12 -2.31
N LEU A 23 11.19 19.25 -2.44
CA LEU A 23 10.57 20.19 -3.34
C LEU A 23 10.55 21.57 -2.65
N ALA A 24 11.31 22.50 -3.22
CA ALA A 24 11.27 23.91 -2.85
C ALA A 24 9.90 24.52 -3.18
N ALA A 25 9.29 25.20 -2.21
CA ALA A 25 8.08 25.99 -2.43
C ALA A 25 8.41 27.22 -3.32
N PRO A 26 7.53 27.60 -4.27
CA PRO A 26 7.71 28.83 -5.04
C PRO A 26 7.33 30.06 -4.21
N ALA A 27 8.08 31.13 -4.44
CA ALA A 27 8.01 32.41 -3.75
C ALA A 27 6.76 33.24 -4.08
N ASP A 28 6.45 34.12 -3.14
CA ASP A 28 5.38 35.13 -3.07
C ASP A 28 5.02 35.83 -4.40
N ALA A 29 3.71 35.99 -4.62
CA ALA A 29 3.17 37.00 -5.51
C ALA A 29 2.13 37.85 -4.75
N ALA A 30 2.33 39.17 -4.85
CA ALA A 30 1.66 40.25 -4.15
C ALA A 30 0.13 40.32 -4.31
N THR A 31 -0.50 40.85 -3.26
CA THR A 31 -1.88 41.34 -3.17
C THR A 31 -2.20 42.45 -4.18
N PRO A 32 -3.48 42.63 -4.56
CA PRO A 32 -4.24 43.74 -3.96
C PRO A 32 -5.73 43.47 -3.62
N SER A 33 -6.13 44.14 -2.54
CA SER A 33 -7.45 44.58 -2.03
C SER A 33 -8.77 44.25 -2.75
N GLY A 34 -9.78 43.88 -1.97
CA GLY A 34 -11.19 44.09 -2.27
C GLY A 34 -12.13 43.35 -1.32
N ALA A 35 -12.78 44.07 -0.41
CA ALA A 35 -13.65 43.55 0.64
C ALA A 35 -15.02 43.04 0.14
N ALA A 36 -15.54 41.95 0.73
CA ALA A 36 -16.96 41.77 1.07
C ALA A 36 -17.16 40.49 1.92
N ASP A 37 -17.88 40.65 3.02
CA ASP A 37 -18.26 39.63 4.00
C ASP A 37 -18.99 38.42 3.40
N SER A 38 -18.64 37.20 3.84
CA SER A 38 -19.64 36.18 4.16
C SER A 38 -19.04 35.11 5.07
N THR A 39 -19.70 34.92 6.21
CA THR A 39 -19.38 33.94 7.25
C THR A 39 -19.62 32.52 6.75
N GLY A 40 -18.55 31.74 6.63
CA GLY A 40 -18.59 30.31 6.32
C GLY A 40 -17.36 29.62 6.87
N SER A 41 -17.53 28.95 8.01
CA SER A 41 -16.56 28.13 8.74
C SER A 41 -15.60 27.31 7.85
N THR A 42 -14.32 27.71 7.81
CA THR A 42 -13.21 26.92 7.26
C THR A 42 -12.08 26.78 8.28
N GLY A 43 -11.61 25.55 8.48
CA GLY A 43 -10.26 25.22 8.91
C GLY A 43 -9.90 25.50 10.37
N SER A 44 -9.83 24.44 11.19
CA SER A 44 -9.05 24.46 12.42
C SER A 44 -7.56 24.64 12.04
N SER A 45 -7.06 25.87 12.07
CA SER A 45 -5.63 26.13 12.26
C SER A 45 -5.24 25.55 13.63
N GLY A 46 -4.47 24.46 13.65
CA GLY A 46 -4.03 23.84 14.91
C GLY A 46 -3.30 24.87 15.77
N SER A 47 -3.76 25.11 16.99
CA SER A 47 -3.05 26.01 17.90
C SER A 47 -1.72 25.38 18.31
N ALA A 48 -0.63 26.14 18.21
CA ALA A 48 0.70 25.71 18.64
C ALA A 48 0.68 25.17 20.08
N ASP A 49 1.15 23.94 20.26
CA ASP A 49 1.27 23.30 21.57
C ASP A 49 2.56 23.75 22.25
N SER A 50 2.44 24.36 23.42
CA SER A 50 3.60 24.90 24.17
C SER A 50 4.58 23.83 24.61
N GLY A 51 4.12 22.60 24.85
CA GLY A 51 4.96 21.45 25.18
C GLY A 51 5.77 20.99 23.98
N VAL A 52 5.13 20.89 22.81
CA VAL A 52 5.81 20.55 21.54
C VAL A 52 6.84 21.61 21.18
N LEU A 53 6.49 22.90 21.33
CA LEU A 53 7.43 24.00 21.10
C LEU A 53 8.66 23.92 22.02
N ALA A 54 8.46 23.54 23.29
CA ALA A 54 9.56 23.32 24.23
C ALA A 54 10.47 22.16 23.79
N VAL A 55 9.90 21.09 23.24
CA VAL A 55 10.65 19.97 22.64
C VAL A 55 11.49 20.43 21.46
N GLN A 56 10.90 21.13 20.50
CA GLN A 56 11.59 21.61 19.29
C GLN A 56 12.79 22.49 19.65
N ARG A 57 12.60 23.47 20.54
CA ARG A 57 13.66 24.33 21.06
C ARG A 57 14.78 23.58 21.75
N TRP A 58 14.41 22.64 22.63
CA TRP A 58 15.37 21.82 23.34
C TRP A 58 16.21 20.98 22.38
N LEU A 59 15.59 20.36 21.36
CA LEU A 59 16.28 19.58 20.35
C LEU A 59 17.31 20.42 19.59
N ASN A 60 16.90 21.57 19.04
CA ASN A 60 17.79 22.46 18.30
C ASN A 60 18.94 23.00 19.16
N THR A 61 18.65 23.43 20.39
CA THR A 61 19.65 23.96 21.30
C THR A 61 20.68 22.90 21.70
N THR A 62 20.22 21.68 21.97
CA THR A 62 21.08 20.60 22.49
C THR A 62 21.86 19.90 21.38
N PHE A 63 21.22 19.62 20.25
CA PHE A 63 21.76 18.74 19.20
C PHE A 63 22.03 19.44 17.87
N GLY A 64 21.66 20.71 17.72
CA GLY A 64 21.77 21.46 16.46
C GLY A 64 23.19 21.58 15.88
N HIS A 65 24.20 21.30 16.69
CA HIS A 65 25.62 21.30 16.30
C HIS A 65 26.10 19.97 15.72
N LEU A 66 25.29 18.90 15.77
CA LEU A 66 25.70 17.57 15.34
C LEU A 66 25.83 17.46 13.82
N HIS A 67 26.84 16.72 13.37
CA HIS A 67 27.04 16.44 11.95
C HIS A 67 25.87 15.62 11.39
N GLY A 68 25.19 16.18 10.38
CA GLY A 68 24.00 15.58 9.75
C GLY A 68 22.66 16.01 10.37
N TRP A 69 22.66 16.84 11.43
CA TRP A 69 21.44 17.36 12.03
C TRP A 69 20.58 18.15 11.02
N VAL A 70 19.28 17.87 11.02
CA VAL A 70 18.30 18.67 10.27
C VAL A 70 17.58 19.58 11.26
N HIS A 71 17.59 20.88 11.01
CA HIS A 71 16.94 21.85 11.89
C HIS A 71 15.44 21.52 12.05
N VAL A 72 14.97 21.53 13.30
CA VAL A 72 13.55 21.27 13.61
C VAL A 72 12.83 22.60 13.66
N ASP A 73 11.76 22.78 12.88
CA ASP A 73 10.96 24.00 12.95
C ASP A 73 10.34 24.17 14.35
N GLU A 74 10.42 25.37 14.91
CA GLU A 74 9.92 25.70 16.26
C GLU A 74 8.52 26.33 16.19
N ASP A 75 7.57 25.58 15.63
CA ASP A 75 6.19 26.03 15.33
C ASP A 75 5.14 25.52 16.34
N GLY A 76 5.53 24.67 17.29
CA GLY A 76 4.65 24.03 18.24
C GLY A 76 3.70 22.99 17.63
N LEU A 77 3.94 22.55 16.39
CA LEU A 77 3.14 21.52 15.73
C LEU A 77 3.81 20.15 15.85
N THR A 78 3.02 19.14 16.24
CA THR A 78 3.48 17.76 16.21
C THR A 78 3.56 17.30 14.75
N GLY A 79 4.77 17.27 14.20
CA GLY A 79 5.05 16.86 12.83
C GLY A 79 6.15 15.81 12.72
N SER A 80 6.31 15.25 11.52
CA SER A 80 7.40 14.33 11.21
C SER A 80 8.77 14.95 11.48
N GLY A 81 8.94 16.26 11.23
CA GLY A 81 10.17 16.99 11.55
C GLY A 81 10.59 16.88 13.02
N THR A 82 9.68 17.16 13.96
CA THR A 82 9.95 17.06 15.40
C THR A 82 10.33 15.63 15.80
N VAL A 83 9.57 14.62 15.36
CA VAL A 83 9.86 13.20 15.66
C VAL A 83 11.20 12.77 15.07
N LEU A 84 11.54 13.20 13.85
CA LEU A 84 12.82 12.92 13.23
C LEU A 84 13.99 13.61 13.95
N GLY A 85 13.77 14.79 14.54
CA GLY A 85 14.73 15.41 15.44
C GLY A 85 15.00 14.56 16.69
N ILE A 86 13.95 13.98 17.30
CA ILE A 86 14.10 13.03 18.42
C ILE A 86 14.88 11.79 17.96
N VAL A 87 14.63 11.28 16.76
CA VAL A 87 15.39 10.17 16.17
C VAL A 87 16.88 10.52 16.04
N GLN A 88 17.21 11.70 15.48
CA GLN A 88 18.60 12.12 15.32
C GLN A 88 19.31 12.32 16.68
N ALA A 89 18.60 12.83 17.68
CA ALA A 89 19.13 12.95 19.04
C ALA A 89 19.37 11.58 19.69
N ALA A 90 18.44 10.63 19.55
CA ALA A 90 18.65 9.25 20.00
C ALA A 90 19.83 8.59 19.27
N GLN A 91 19.96 8.81 17.97
CA GLN A 91 21.08 8.30 17.16
C GLN A 91 22.44 8.77 17.69
N SER A 92 22.59 10.02 18.12
CA SER A 92 23.85 10.52 18.66
C SER A 92 24.25 9.84 19.96
N LEU A 93 23.27 9.60 20.86
CA LEU A 93 23.51 8.86 22.10
C LEU A 93 23.86 7.38 21.82
N LEU A 94 23.36 6.82 20.73
CA LEU A 94 23.73 5.50 20.22
C LEU A 94 25.07 5.51 19.43
N GLY A 95 25.79 6.64 19.39
CA GLY A 95 27.07 6.79 18.71
C GLY A 95 26.98 6.68 17.18
N ILE A 96 25.87 7.10 16.56
CA ILE A 96 25.71 7.18 15.11
C ILE A 96 26.15 8.58 14.65
N SER A 97 27.06 8.64 13.68
CA SER A 97 27.52 9.87 13.04
C SER A 97 27.90 9.61 11.57
N PRO A 98 27.50 10.46 10.60
CA PRO A 98 26.52 11.53 10.76
C PRO A 98 25.16 10.99 11.22
N VAL A 99 24.41 11.80 11.95
CA VAL A 99 22.99 11.50 12.26
C VAL A 99 22.15 11.71 10.99
N VAL A 100 21.07 10.95 10.84
CA VAL A 100 20.18 11.01 9.68
C VAL A 100 18.72 11.03 10.13
N ALA A 101 17.89 11.84 9.48
CA ALA A 101 16.47 12.01 9.78
C ALA A 101 15.63 10.80 9.33
N THR A 102 15.94 9.61 9.84
CA THR A 102 15.24 8.36 9.53
C THR A 102 15.42 7.32 10.65
N PHE A 103 14.32 6.72 11.11
CA PHE A 103 14.37 5.59 12.05
C PHE A 103 14.57 4.25 11.31
N GLY A 104 15.76 4.08 10.74
CA GLY A 104 16.12 2.95 9.88
C GLY A 104 16.70 1.73 10.62
N PRO A 105 17.07 0.67 9.87
CA PRO A 105 17.60 -0.58 10.43
C PRO A 105 18.83 -0.40 11.33
N THR A 106 19.73 0.53 11.00
CA THR A 106 20.91 0.82 11.83
C THR A 106 20.53 1.38 13.19
N THR A 107 19.57 2.31 13.26
CA THR A 107 19.10 2.89 14.53
C THR A 107 18.40 1.84 15.37
N ARG A 108 17.51 1.03 14.78
CA ARG A 108 16.82 -0.07 15.46
C ARG A 108 17.81 -1.06 16.08
N ARG A 109 18.76 -1.56 15.28
CA ARG A 109 19.79 -2.50 15.77
C ARG A 109 20.62 -1.91 16.90
N LYS A 110 21.05 -0.65 16.80
CA LYS A 110 21.83 -0.02 17.87
C LYS A 110 21.00 0.21 19.14
N LEU A 111 19.73 0.54 18.99
CA LEU A 111 18.81 0.68 20.11
C LEU A 111 18.57 -0.66 20.82
N GLU A 112 18.38 -1.75 20.06
CA GLU A 112 18.30 -3.11 20.61
C GLU A 112 19.59 -3.53 21.32
N GLN A 113 20.76 -3.14 20.79
CA GLN A 113 22.07 -3.38 21.44
C GLN A 113 22.27 -2.56 22.71
N HIS A 114 21.70 -1.35 22.76
CA HIS A 114 21.69 -0.51 23.95
C HIS A 114 20.82 -1.11 25.06
N GLY A 115 19.69 -1.72 24.68
CA GLY A 115 18.76 -2.36 25.61
C GLY A 115 17.69 -1.40 26.13
N ASP A 116 17.26 -1.61 27.37
CA ASP A 116 16.15 -0.85 27.96
C ASP A 116 16.51 0.63 28.19
N VAL A 117 15.61 1.52 27.82
CA VAL A 117 15.74 2.98 27.94
C VAL A 117 15.07 3.47 29.21
N GLY A 118 15.82 4.19 30.05
CA GLY A 118 15.40 4.72 31.35
C GLY A 118 16.09 4.12 32.56
N ALA A 119 17.03 3.20 32.34
CA ALA A 119 17.91 2.66 33.38
C ALA A 119 19.33 3.26 33.34
N GLU A 120 19.59 4.20 32.44
CA GLU A 120 20.91 4.79 32.25
C GLU A 120 21.37 5.56 33.48
N THR A 121 22.68 5.49 33.74
CA THR A 121 23.36 6.26 34.80
C THR A 121 24.47 7.12 34.20
N GLY A 122 24.79 8.25 34.82
CA GLY A 122 25.88 9.13 34.36
C GLY A 122 25.38 10.34 33.56
N ALA A 123 26.28 10.92 32.75
CA ALA A 123 26.09 12.23 32.13
C ALA A 123 24.88 12.29 31.17
N ASP A 124 24.56 11.19 30.50
CA ASP A 124 23.50 11.14 29.48
C ASP A 124 22.14 10.69 30.01
N ALA A 125 22.04 10.29 31.29
CA ALA A 125 20.81 9.73 31.87
C ALA A 125 19.62 10.70 31.77
N ALA A 126 19.85 11.98 32.10
CA ALA A 126 18.84 13.01 31.98
C ALA A 126 18.44 13.29 30.52
N THR A 127 19.36 13.11 29.58
CA THR A 127 19.11 13.29 28.14
C THR A 127 18.23 12.17 27.60
N TRP A 128 18.50 10.92 27.96
CA TRP A 128 17.62 9.78 27.63
C TRP A 128 16.21 9.95 28.19
N CYS A 129 16.09 10.38 29.44
CA CYS A 129 14.79 10.68 30.03
C CYS A 129 14.05 11.81 29.27
N ARG A 130 14.74 12.90 28.91
CA ARG A 130 14.15 13.96 28.08
C ARG A 130 13.73 13.48 26.69
N LEU A 131 14.42 12.52 26.09
CA LEU A 131 13.97 11.91 24.82
C LEU A 131 12.67 11.11 24.99
N VAL A 132 12.53 10.35 26.09
CA VAL A 132 11.26 9.69 26.43
C VAL A 132 10.14 10.72 26.61
N GLN A 133 10.41 11.78 27.39
CA GLN A 133 9.44 12.85 27.63
C GLN A 133 9.06 13.58 26.33
N ALA A 134 10.03 13.90 25.47
CA ALA A 134 9.81 14.51 24.18
C ALA A 134 8.91 13.66 23.28
N GLY A 135 9.17 12.34 23.23
CA GLY A 135 8.34 11.40 22.50
C GLY A 135 6.91 11.35 23.05
N LEU A 136 6.74 11.29 24.37
CA LEU A 136 5.42 11.28 25.01
C LEU A 136 4.64 12.56 24.74
N VAL A 137 5.28 13.73 24.80
CA VAL A 137 4.68 15.01 24.42
C VAL A 137 4.22 14.97 22.95
N CYS A 138 5.05 14.46 22.04
CA CYS A 138 4.66 14.28 20.63
C CYS A 138 3.53 13.25 20.44
N LYS A 139 3.32 12.32 21.37
CA LYS A 139 2.16 11.40 21.39
C LYS A 139 0.94 11.99 22.10
N GLY A 140 0.97 13.26 22.49
CA GLY A 140 -0.14 14.01 23.08
C GLY A 140 -0.24 13.93 24.61
N ALA A 141 0.85 13.59 25.31
CA ALA A 141 0.88 13.59 26.77
C ALA A 141 1.04 15.03 27.34
N ALA A 142 -0.07 15.78 27.39
CA ALA A 142 -0.08 17.21 27.73
C ALA A 142 0.47 17.57 29.13
N THR A 143 0.54 16.62 30.07
CA THR A 143 1.06 16.86 31.42
C THR A 143 2.56 16.60 31.56
N VAL A 144 3.21 16.08 30.51
CA VAL A 144 4.65 15.76 30.53
C VAL A 144 5.45 17.01 30.19
N THR A 145 6.54 17.23 30.94
CA THR A 145 7.51 18.31 30.68
C THR A 145 8.92 17.74 30.64
N LEU A 146 9.87 18.46 30.02
CA LEU A 146 11.25 17.99 29.83
C LEU A 146 12.11 18.14 31.10
N THR A 147 11.71 17.52 32.20
CA THR A 147 12.42 17.59 33.49
C THR A 147 13.76 16.85 33.47
N GLY A 148 13.88 15.80 32.65
CA GLY A 148 15.03 14.89 32.67
C GLY A 148 15.01 13.91 33.84
N GLU A 149 13.89 13.81 34.54
CA GLU A 149 13.64 12.85 35.60
C GLU A 149 12.31 12.11 35.34
N TYR A 150 12.23 10.83 35.73
CA TYR A 150 11.00 10.04 35.62
C TYR A 150 10.01 10.39 36.74
N ASP A 151 9.50 11.63 36.69
CA ASP A 151 8.48 12.13 37.59
C ASP A 151 7.13 11.40 37.43
N ALA A 152 6.19 11.69 38.35
CA ALA A 152 4.89 11.04 38.36
C ALA A 152 4.10 11.24 37.04
N ALA A 153 4.24 12.39 36.39
CA ALA A 153 3.58 12.67 35.11
C ALA A 153 4.16 11.83 33.98
N THR A 154 5.49 11.70 33.93
CA THR A 154 6.20 10.86 32.95
C THR A 154 5.85 9.39 33.14
N VAL A 155 5.86 8.89 34.38
CA VAL A 155 5.49 7.50 34.68
C VAL A 155 4.03 7.23 34.27
N ALA A 156 3.10 8.12 34.61
CA ALA A 156 1.70 7.98 34.22
C ALA A 156 1.51 7.97 32.70
N ALA A 157 2.23 8.84 31.97
CA ALA A 157 2.18 8.90 30.52
C ALA A 157 2.75 7.63 29.85
N VAL A 158 3.82 7.04 30.41
CA VAL A 158 4.34 5.75 29.95
C VAL A 158 3.31 4.63 30.15
N GLN A 159 2.62 4.59 31.29
CA GLN A 159 1.55 3.61 31.52
C GLN A 159 0.38 3.80 30.55
N ALA A 160 -0.01 5.05 30.28
CA ALA A 160 -1.03 5.36 29.28
C ALA A 160 -0.61 4.88 27.88
N LEU A 161 0.64 5.15 27.47
CA LEU A 161 1.20 4.68 26.20
C LEU A 161 1.14 3.15 26.07
N ARG A 162 1.55 2.41 27.11
CA ARG A 162 1.48 0.94 27.13
C ARG A 162 0.05 0.45 26.89
N SER A 163 -0.90 1.01 27.64
CA SER A 163 -2.32 0.64 27.51
C SER A 163 -2.87 0.96 26.12
N ASP A 164 -2.49 2.11 25.55
CA ASP A 164 -2.97 2.58 24.26
C ASP A 164 -2.42 1.75 23.09
N LEU A 165 -1.13 1.38 23.16
CA LEU A 165 -0.48 0.47 22.21
C LEU A 165 -0.93 -0.99 22.38
N GLY A 166 -1.51 -1.34 23.53
CA GLY A 166 -1.81 -2.72 23.88
C GLY A 166 -0.60 -3.52 24.39
N ALA A 167 0.50 -2.84 24.74
CA ALA A 167 1.67 -3.46 25.35
C ALA A 167 1.35 -4.06 26.72
N GLU A 168 2.11 -5.07 27.13
CA GLU A 168 1.99 -5.61 28.49
C GLU A 168 2.24 -4.51 29.55
N PRO A 169 1.45 -4.48 30.64
CA PRO A 169 1.71 -3.61 31.78
C PRO A 169 3.10 -3.87 32.35
N GLY A 170 3.82 -2.82 32.72
CA GLY A 170 5.18 -2.96 33.24
C GLY A 170 5.71 -1.66 33.79
N ALA A 171 6.72 -1.74 34.66
CA ALA A 171 7.42 -0.56 35.17
C ALA A 171 8.39 0.02 34.11
N LEU A 172 9.03 1.14 34.45
CA LEU A 172 10.26 1.56 33.80
C LEU A 172 11.39 0.56 34.14
N PRO A 173 12.42 0.43 33.29
CA PRO A 173 12.65 1.14 32.02
C PRO A 173 11.75 0.67 30.86
N LEU A 174 11.79 1.38 29.73
CA LEU A 174 11.11 1.00 28.48
C LEU A 174 11.99 0.00 27.74
N SER A 175 11.39 -1.02 27.12
CA SER A 175 12.13 -1.85 26.15
C SER A 175 12.61 -1.00 24.97
N ALA A 176 13.65 -1.48 24.27
CA ALA A 176 14.10 -0.89 23.02
C ALA A 176 12.95 -0.70 22.01
N HIS A 177 12.04 -1.68 21.89
CA HIS A 177 10.90 -1.58 20.97
C HIS A 177 9.86 -0.55 21.42
N LEU A 178 9.55 -0.49 22.72
CA LEU A 178 8.58 0.46 23.26
C LEU A 178 9.11 1.91 23.18
N PHE A 179 10.40 2.12 23.45
CA PHE A 179 11.04 3.40 23.16
C PHE A 179 11.01 3.71 21.66
N GLY A 180 11.27 2.71 20.80
CA GLY A 180 11.13 2.84 19.35
C GLY A 180 9.74 3.32 18.90
N ALA A 181 8.67 3.00 19.62
CA ALA A 181 7.31 3.48 19.34
C ALA A 181 7.14 5.00 19.53
N LEU A 182 7.97 5.61 20.38
CA LEU A 182 8.03 7.06 20.56
C LEU A 182 8.78 7.76 19.43
N LEU A 183 9.56 7.01 18.65
CA LEU A 183 10.36 7.49 17.52
C LEU A 183 9.62 7.40 16.18
N THR A 184 8.31 7.16 16.20
CA THR A 184 7.45 7.13 15.01
C THR A 184 6.31 8.13 15.11
N VAL A 185 5.71 8.46 13.96
CA VAL A 185 4.51 9.30 13.89
C VAL A 185 3.21 8.48 14.05
N ASP A 186 3.31 7.17 14.32
CA ASP A 186 2.15 6.29 14.37
C ASP A 186 1.16 6.72 15.46
N PRO A 187 -0.13 6.89 15.15
CA PRO A 187 -1.13 7.22 16.17
C PRO A 187 -1.33 6.06 17.14
N VAL A 188 -1.34 6.36 18.44
CA VAL A 188 -1.51 5.35 19.51
C VAL A 188 -2.92 5.35 20.11
N ARG A 189 -3.84 6.14 19.55
CA ARG A 189 -5.24 6.23 19.99
C ARG A 189 -6.16 6.10 18.80
N LEU A 190 -7.38 5.63 19.05
CA LEU A 190 -8.41 5.50 18.03
C LEU A 190 -8.62 6.85 17.32
N ALA A 191 -8.36 6.88 16.01
CA ALA A 191 -8.55 8.05 15.17
C ALA A 191 -10.05 8.29 14.89
N SER A 192 -10.39 9.51 14.48
CA SER A 192 -11.70 9.79 13.90
C SER A 192 -11.90 8.91 12.66
N GLY A 193 -13.06 8.24 12.56
CA GLY A 193 -13.32 7.24 11.51
C GLY A 193 -12.64 5.88 11.71
N GLY A 194 -11.81 5.72 12.75
CA GLY A 194 -11.13 4.46 13.06
C GLY A 194 -12.10 3.36 13.52
N SER A 195 -11.84 2.13 13.10
CA SER A 195 -12.59 0.94 13.51
C SER A 195 -12.07 0.37 14.83
N ARG A 196 -13.00 0.14 15.77
CA ARG A 196 -12.67 -0.56 17.04
C ARG A 196 -12.21 -2.00 16.80
N ALA A 197 -12.71 -2.65 15.75
CA ALA A 197 -12.27 -4.01 15.40
C ALA A 197 -10.82 -4.01 14.89
N VAL A 198 -10.46 -3.05 14.02
CA VAL A 198 -9.08 -2.87 13.56
C VAL A 198 -8.17 -2.51 14.72
N ARG A 199 -8.60 -1.62 15.62
CA ARG A 199 -7.81 -1.28 16.82
C ARG A 199 -7.58 -2.49 17.72
N ALA A 200 -8.57 -3.35 17.91
CA ALA A 200 -8.41 -4.58 18.70
C ALA A 200 -7.36 -5.52 18.08
N VAL A 201 -7.33 -5.62 16.75
CA VAL A 201 -6.30 -6.36 16.01
C VAL A 201 -4.93 -5.72 16.18
N GLN A 202 -4.81 -4.40 15.97
CA GLN A 202 -3.55 -3.67 16.15
C GLN A 202 -2.96 -3.87 17.55
N GLN A 203 -3.78 -3.72 18.59
CA GLN A 203 -3.37 -3.95 19.98
C GLN A 203 -2.97 -5.41 20.25
N TYR A 204 -3.65 -6.38 19.62
CA TYR A 204 -3.24 -7.79 19.69
C TYR A 204 -1.87 -8.00 19.05
N LEU A 205 -1.67 -7.49 17.82
CA LEU A 205 -0.40 -7.63 17.10
C LEU A 205 0.75 -7.02 17.91
N ASN A 206 0.55 -5.82 18.46
CA ASN A 206 1.51 -5.15 19.32
C ASN A 206 1.83 -5.99 20.56
N ARG A 207 0.82 -6.39 21.33
CA ARG A 207 1.00 -7.16 22.58
C ARG A 207 1.80 -8.45 22.37
N THR A 208 1.52 -9.15 21.28
CA THR A 208 2.02 -10.52 21.07
C THR A 208 3.33 -10.56 20.29
N TYR A 209 3.58 -9.59 19.40
CA TYR A 209 4.68 -9.69 18.44
C TYR A 209 5.63 -8.48 18.41
N ALA A 210 5.29 -7.34 19.03
CA ALA A 210 6.13 -6.14 18.93
C ALA A 210 7.50 -6.28 19.60
N GLU A 211 7.61 -7.13 20.63
CA GLU A 211 8.85 -7.37 21.39
C GLU A 211 9.68 -8.55 20.85
N ALA A 212 9.20 -9.25 19.83
CA ALA A 212 9.99 -10.31 19.19
C ALA A 212 11.19 -9.71 18.45
N THR A 213 12.24 -10.50 18.17
CA THR A 213 13.37 -10.05 17.35
C THR A 213 12.88 -9.57 15.99
N GLY A 214 13.18 -8.31 15.64
CA GLY A 214 12.69 -7.66 14.42
C GLY A 214 11.23 -7.20 14.50
N GLY A 215 10.58 -7.34 15.65
CA GLY A 215 9.27 -6.78 15.96
C GLY A 215 9.30 -5.25 16.05
N ALA A 216 8.13 -4.63 16.05
CA ALA A 216 7.98 -3.22 16.33
C ALA A 216 6.53 -2.94 16.76
N TYR A 217 6.34 -1.98 17.66
CA TYR A 217 5.02 -1.43 17.92
C TYR A 217 4.57 -0.61 16.70
N GLY A 218 3.34 -0.84 16.28
CA GLY A 218 2.65 -0.05 15.24
C GLY A 218 1.50 0.76 15.81
N SER A 219 0.84 1.46 14.91
CA SER A 219 -0.37 2.25 15.12
C SER A 219 -1.49 1.46 15.78
N THR A 220 -2.25 2.12 16.65
CA THR A 220 -3.52 1.62 17.21
C THR A 220 -4.68 2.58 16.88
N SER A 221 -4.57 3.22 15.72
CA SER A 221 -5.52 4.23 15.19
C SER A 221 -6.89 3.67 14.84
N GLY A 222 -7.04 2.35 14.67
CA GLY A 222 -8.21 1.74 14.07
C GLY A 222 -8.32 1.94 12.55
N LEU A 223 -7.34 2.57 11.90
CA LEU A 223 -7.20 2.65 10.45
C LEU A 223 -6.12 1.67 10.00
N VAL A 224 -6.30 1.04 8.83
CA VAL A 224 -5.26 0.20 8.24
C VAL A 224 -4.22 1.11 7.60
N ASP A 225 -3.03 1.14 8.21
CA ASP A 225 -1.88 1.92 7.75
C ASP A 225 -0.65 1.03 7.54
N THR A 226 0.44 1.61 7.04
CA THR A 226 1.65 0.85 6.70
C THR A 226 2.20 0.10 7.91
N SER A 227 2.13 0.71 9.10
CA SER A 227 2.57 0.07 10.34
C SER A 227 1.71 -1.15 10.69
N THR A 228 0.39 -1.07 10.44
CA THR A 228 -0.57 -2.16 10.66
C THR A 228 -0.30 -3.33 9.72
N TYR A 229 -0.11 -3.04 8.43
CA TYR A 229 0.26 -4.05 7.43
C TYR A 229 1.57 -4.73 7.82
N SER A 230 2.63 -3.96 8.08
CA SER A 230 3.92 -4.52 8.49
C SER A 230 3.82 -5.34 9.78
N ALA A 231 3.07 -4.91 10.78
CA ALA A 231 2.89 -5.66 12.03
C ALA A 231 2.19 -7.02 11.79
N ALA A 232 1.18 -7.07 10.92
CA ALA A 232 0.51 -8.32 10.56
C ALA A 232 1.46 -9.29 9.85
N ILE A 233 2.29 -8.79 8.92
CA ILE A 233 3.28 -9.63 8.23
C ILE A 233 4.39 -10.09 9.19
N ARG A 234 4.89 -9.21 10.06
CA ARG A 234 5.87 -9.59 11.10
C ARG A 234 5.33 -10.71 11.98
N ALA A 235 4.05 -10.63 12.38
CA ALA A 235 3.42 -11.66 13.19
C ALA A 235 3.38 -13.03 12.49
N VAL A 236 3.12 -13.05 11.17
CA VAL A 236 3.23 -14.28 10.36
C VAL A 236 4.67 -14.77 10.30
N GLN A 237 5.64 -13.88 10.04
CA GLN A 237 7.07 -14.23 9.96
C GLN A 237 7.61 -14.83 11.26
N VAL A 238 7.21 -14.26 12.41
CA VAL A 238 7.50 -14.81 13.73
C VAL A 238 6.88 -16.21 13.87
N ALA A 239 5.62 -16.39 13.48
CA ALA A 239 4.92 -17.67 13.60
C ALA A 239 5.54 -18.79 12.73
N VAL A 240 6.11 -18.46 11.58
CA VAL A 240 6.77 -19.43 10.68
C VAL A 240 8.30 -19.52 10.87
N GLY A 241 8.88 -18.70 11.74
CA GLY A 241 10.31 -18.75 12.07
C GLY A 241 11.25 -18.28 10.96
N VAL A 242 10.89 -17.21 10.24
CA VAL A 242 11.75 -16.57 9.22
C VAL A 242 12.19 -15.18 9.65
N THR A 243 13.06 -14.53 8.87
CA THR A 243 13.44 -13.12 9.08
C THR A 243 12.21 -12.24 9.21
N VAL A 244 12.17 -11.43 10.27
CA VAL A 244 11.05 -10.55 10.60
C VAL A 244 11.35 -9.14 10.06
N ASP A 245 10.92 -8.87 8.84
CA ASP A 245 11.12 -7.59 8.15
C ASP A 245 9.81 -6.84 7.86
N GLY A 246 8.66 -7.50 8.04
CA GLY A 246 7.33 -6.94 7.78
C GLY A 246 6.95 -6.88 6.30
N ALA A 247 7.70 -7.55 5.42
CA ALA A 247 7.42 -7.65 3.99
C ALA A 247 7.00 -9.07 3.61
N TRP A 248 5.90 -9.19 2.86
CA TRP A 248 5.47 -10.48 2.33
C TRP A 248 6.28 -10.81 1.08
N GLY A 249 6.97 -11.95 1.10
CA GLY A 249 7.80 -12.39 -0.03
C GLY A 249 7.88 -13.92 -0.14
N PRO A 250 8.59 -14.44 -1.15
CA PRO A 250 8.65 -15.88 -1.44
C PRO A 250 9.11 -16.73 -0.25
N GLY A 251 10.05 -16.23 0.57
CA GLY A 251 10.51 -16.91 1.78
C GLY A 251 9.40 -17.07 2.83
N THR A 252 8.67 -16.00 3.12
CA THR A 252 7.52 -16.02 4.05
C THR A 252 6.43 -16.96 3.53
N ALA A 253 6.10 -16.87 2.23
CA ALA A 253 5.07 -17.72 1.62
C ALA A 253 5.46 -19.21 1.64
N ALA A 254 6.72 -19.54 1.33
CA ALA A 254 7.20 -20.92 1.37
C ALA A 254 7.20 -21.50 2.78
N ALA A 255 7.65 -20.73 3.78
CA ALA A 255 7.64 -21.15 5.18
C ALA A 255 6.22 -21.34 5.71
N LEU A 256 5.28 -20.45 5.36
CA LEU A 256 3.87 -20.59 5.71
C LEU A 256 3.24 -21.84 5.10
N ARG A 257 3.54 -22.13 3.83
CA ARG A 257 3.06 -23.34 3.14
C ARG A 257 3.61 -24.63 3.76
N ALA A 258 4.84 -24.59 4.28
CA ALA A 258 5.46 -25.74 4.97
C ALA A 258 4.94 -25.93 6.42
N ALA A 259 4.38 -24.89 7.03
CA ALA A 259 3.85 -24.94 8.39
C ALA A 259 2.47 -25.60 8.42
N GLY A 260 2.39 -26.91 8.67
CA GLY A 260 1.11 -27.64 8.77
C GLY A 260 0.02 -26.97 9.65
N PRO A 261 0.35 -26.37 10.81
CA PRO A 261 -0.60 -25.64 11.64
C PRO A 261 -1.20 -24.36 11.00
N SER A 262 -0.66 -23.88 9.88
CA SER A 262 -1.17 -22.70 9.16
C SER A 262 -2.48 -22.98 8.40
N VAL A 263 -2.88 -24.26 8.24
CA VAL A 263 -4.18 -24.63 7.67
C VAL A 263 -5.25 -24.52 8.75
N VAL A 264 -6.07 -23.48 8.69
CA VAL A 264 -7.04 -23.14 9.74
C VAL A 264 -8.47 -23.35 9.24
N GLY A 265 -9.20 -24.26 9.89
CA GLY A 265 -10.61 -24.56 9.59
C GLY A 265 -11.46 -24.72 10.84
N VAL A 266 -12.72 -25.14 10.66
CA VAL A 266 -13.70 -25.31 11.76
C VAL A 266 -13.15 -26.19 12.88
N GLY A 267 -13.22 -25.69 14.12
CA GLY A 267 -12.72 -26.37 15.31
C GLY A 267 -11.26 -26.06 15.64
N ALA A 268 -10.51 -25.38 14.76
CA ALA A 268 -9.19 -24.88 15.08
C ALA A 268 -9.24 -23.85 16.21
N THR A 269 -8.18 -23.81 17.02
CA THR A 269 -8.02 -22.82 18.09
C THR A 269 -6.60 -22.25 18.17
N GLY A 270 -6.44 -21.11 18.83
CA GLY A 270 -5.12 -20.55 19.18
C GLY A 270 -4.62 -19.44 18.26
N ALA A 271 -3.30 -19.24 18.24
CA ALA A 271 -2.66 -18.09 17.60
C ALA A 271 -2.89 -18.03 16.08
N TRP A 272 -2.89 -19.17 15.39
CA TRP A 272 -3.16 -19.23 13.95
C TRP A 272 -4.57 -18.72 13.60
N VAL A 273 -5.57 -19.03 14.42
CA VAL A 273 -6.93 -18.51 14.26
C VAL A 273 -6.95 -16.98 14.41
N LEU A 274 -6.27 -16.46 15.43
CA LEU A 274 -6.18 -15.02 15.66
C LEU A 274 -5.48 -14.31 14.50
N LEU A 275 -4.43 -14.90 13.93
CA LEU A 275 -3.75 -14.32 12.76
C LEU A 275 -4.63 -14.32 11.50
N VAL A 276 -5.37 -15.39 11.20
CA VAL A 276 -6.34 -15.41 10.09
C VAL A 276 -7.39 -14.33 10.29
N LYS A 277 -7.98 -14.25 11.49
CA LYS A 277 -9.03 -13.28 11.81
C LYS A 277 -8.51 -11.85 11.84
N ALA A 278 -7.27 -11.63 12.25
CA ALA A 278 -6.61 -10.34 12.13
C ALA A 278 -6.59 -9.90 10.66
N LEU A 279 -6.06 -10.74 9.76
CA LEU A 279 -6.01 -10.40 8.34
C LEU A 279 -7.39 -10.22 7.70
N LEU A 280 -8.39 -11.02 8.09
CA LEU A 280 -9.78 -10.83 7.65
C LEU A 280 -10.31 -9.45 8.04
N VAL A 281 -10.18 -9.06 9.32
CA VAL A 281 -10.59 -7.73 9.80
C VAL A 281 -9.86 -6.61 9.06
N LEU A 282 -8.54 -6.77 8.80
CA LEU A 282 -7.75 -5.79 8.05
C LEU A 282 -8.15 -5.70 6.57
N ASN A 283 -8.72 -6.76 5.99
CA ASN A 283 -9.31 -6.76 4.65
C ASN A 283 -10.79 -6.30 4.64
N GLY A 284 -11.31 -5.78 5.76
CA GLY A 284 -12.67 -5.28 5.86
C GLY A 284 -13.73 -6.35 6.13
N GLU A 285 -13.34 -7.60 6.32
CA GLU A 285 -14.25 -8.71 6.61
C GLU A 285 -14.75 -8.67 8.06
N ARG A 286 -16.00 -9.09 8.25
CA ARG A 286 -16.65 -9.07 9.57
C ARG A 286 -16.58 -10.43 10.23
N VAL A 287 -15.65 -10.57 11.18
CA VAL A 287 -15.51 -11.77 12.01
C VAL A 287 -15.42 -11.41 13.49
N VAL A 288 -15.84 -12.33 14.36
CA VAL A 288 -15.61 -12.20 15.80
C VAL A 288 -14.15 -12.50 16.08
N PHE A 289 -13.40 -11.48 16.54
CA PHE A 289 -11.98 -11.60 16.83
C PHE A 289 -11.74 -12.41 18.12
N SER A 290 -11.61 -13.73 17.96
CA SER A 290 -11.41 -14.69 19.04
C SER A 290 -10.48 -15.81 18.59
N SER A 291 -9.96 -16.58 19.55
CA SER A 291 -9.04 -17.69 19.26
C SER A 291 -9.73 -18.96 18.78
N ALA A 292 -11.05 -18.97 18.53
CA ALA A 292 -11.80 -20.13 18.05
C ALA A 292 -12.29 -19.91 16.62
N TYR A 293 -12.10 -20.89 15.74
CA TYR A 293 -12.56 -20.84 14.36
C TYR A 293 -13.89 -21.58 14.20
N SER A 294 -14.95 -20.80 13.98
CA SER A 294 -16.33 -21.26 13.93
C SER A 294 -16.81 -21.56 12.50
N ALA A 295 -17.98 -22.19 12.38
CA ALA A 295 -18.65 -22.35 11.08
C ALA A 295 -19.01 -21.00 10.41
N ALA A 296 -19.24 -19.95 11.21
CA ALA A 296 -19.48 -18.59 10.69
C ALA A 296 -18.20 -18.00 10.08
N ASP A 297 -17.04 -18.24 10.71
CA ASP A 297 -15.74 -17.82 10.16
C ASP A 297 -15.45 -18.54 8.84
N ALA A 298 -15.77 -19.84 8.76
CA ALA A 298 -15.63 -20.62 7.53
C ALA A 298 -16.53 -20.08 6.39
N ALA A 299 -17.73 -19.59 6.72
CA ALA A 299 -18.61 -18.97 5.73
C ALA A 299 -18.04 -17.65 5.21
N VAL A 300 -17.46 -16.82 6.08
CA VAL A 300 -16.77 -15.58 5.68
C VAL A 300 -15.56 -15.88 4.80
N VAL A 301 -14.71 -16.85 5.19
CA VAL A 301 -13.55 -17.24 4.37
C VAL A 301 -13.97 -17.78 3.01
N ARG A 302 -15.05 -18.57 2.94
CA ARG A 302 -15.59 -19.06 1.66
C ARG A 302 -16.07 -17.91 0.77
N ALA A 303 -16.78 -16.94 1.35
CA ALA A 303 -17.22 -15.74 0.63
C ALA A 303 -16.04 -14.91 0.13
N PHE A 304 -14.98 -14.78 0.93
CA PHE A 304 -13.74 -14.14 0.53
C PHE A 304 -13.05 -14.89 -0.63
N GLN A 305 -12.91 -16.23 -0.54
CA GLN A 305 -12.36 -17.07 -1.61
C GLN A 305 -13.16 -16.92 -2.92
N GLN A 306 -14.49 -16.92 -2.83
CA GLN A 306 -15.38 -16.62 -3.96
C GLN A 306 -15.14 -15.23 -4.53
N PHE A 307 -15.08 -14.23 -3.66
CA PHE A 307 -14.85 -12.85 -4.04
C PHE A 307 -13.51 -12.65 -4.75
N GLN A 308 -12.47 -13.39 -4.35
CA GLN A 308 -11.10 -13.46 -4.90
C GLN A 308 -10.94 -14.38 -6.13
N ALA A 309 -12.06 -14.88 -6.66
CA ALA A 309 -12.11 -15.78 -7.82
C ALA A 309 -11.26 -17.05 -7.66
N PHE A 310 -11.30 -17.67 -6.47
CA PHE A 310 -10.70 -19.00 -6.28
C PHE A 310 -11.53 -20.03 -7.07
N PRO A 311 -10.89 -21.07 -7.66
CA PRO A 311 -11.62 -22.17 -8.27
C PRO A 311 -12.64 -22.78 -7.29
N PRO A 312 -13.81 -23.28 -7.74
CA PRO A 312 -14.84 -23.82 -6.85
C PRO A 312 -14.33 -24.90 -5.87
N ALA A 313 -13.34 -25.70 -6.29
CA ALA A 313 -12.73 -26.72 -5.44
C ALA A 313 -11.89 -26.14 -4.27
N GLU A 314 -11.39 -24.92 -4.41
CA GLU A 314 -10.56 -24.22 -3.42
C GLU A 314 -11.39 -23.29 -2.51
N GLN A 315 -12.67 -23.07 -2.83
CA GLN A 315 -13.61 -22.32 -2.00
C GLN A 315 -14.10 -23.16 -0.81
N THR A 316 -13.17 -23.63 0.02
CA THR A 316 -13.41 -24.61 1.07
C THR A 316 -13.93 -24.00 2.38
N GLY A 317 -13.74 -22.70 2.59
CA GLY A 317 -13.93 -22.05 3.89
C GLY A 317 -12.85 -22.39 4.91
N THR A 318 -11.75 -23.03 4.49
CA THR A 318 -10.53 -23.22 5.27
C THR A 318 -9.51 -22.20 4.82
N CYS A 319 -8.80 -21.55 5.74
CA CYS A 319 -7.67 -20.69 5.42
C CYS A 319 -6.42 -21.54 5.17
N ASP A 320 -6.11 -21.76 3.90
CA ASP A 320 -4.91 -22.44 3.40
C ASP A 320 -3.88 -21.45 2.85
N ALA A 321 -2.74 -21.94 2.36
CA ALA A 321 -1.65 -21.08 1.88
C ALA A 321 -2.08 -20.09 0.79
N GLY A 322 -2.99 -20.49 -0.12
CA GLY A 322 -3.54 -19.60 -1.14
C GLY A 322 -4.38 -18.48 -0.52
N THR A 323 -5.23 -18.83 0.45
CA THR A 323 -6.06 -17.87 1.20
C THR A 323 -5.21 -16.89 2.01
N TRP A 324 -4.16 -17.38 2.68
CA TRP A 324 -3.19 -16.53 3.38
C TRP A 324 -2.52 -15.53 2.44
N ALA A 325 -2.06 -15.99 1.29
CA ALA A 325 -1.41 -15.11 0.32
C ALA A 325 -2.38 -14.04 -0.21
N ALA A 326 -3.63 -14.38 -0.50
CA ALA A 326 -4.66 -13.44 -0.95
C ALA A 326 -5.04 -12.39 0.11
N LEU A 327 -5.00 -12.77 1.39
CA LEU A 327 -5.22 -11.86 2.51
C LEU A 327 -4.00 -10.95 2.78
N ALA A 328 -2.79 -11.45 2.55
CA ALA A 328 -1.55 -10.80 2.97
C ALA A 328 -0.88 -9.96 1.88
N ALA A 329 -1.15 -10.22 0.59
CA ALA A 329 -0.47 -9.54 -0.51
C ALA A 329 -1.41 -9.25 -1.68
N SER A 330 -1.16 -8.13 -2.37
CA SER A 330 -1.93 -7.74 -3.55
C SER A 330 -1.85 -8.74 -4.71
N THR A 331 -0.72 -9.46 -4.80
CA THR A 331 -0.49 -10.55 -5.76
C THR A 331 -1.29 -11.81 -5.47
N GLY A 332 -1.74 -12.00 -4.23
CA GLY A 332 -2.12 -13.34 -3.76
C GLY A 332 -0.96 -14.32 -3.87
N ASP A 333 -1.27 -15.60 -4.14
CA ASP A 333 -0.27 -16.58 -4.56
C ASP A 333 0.13 -16.28 -6.02
N PRO A 334 1.34 -15.76 -6.28
CA PRO A 334 1.71 -15.34 -7.62
C PRO A 334 1.81 -16.53 -8.59
N ASP A 335 1.97 -17.76 -8.08
CA ASP A 335 2.11 -18.96 -8.89
C ASP A 335 0.76 -19.64 -9.18
N ARG A 336 -0.36 -19.10 -8.66
CA ARG A 336 -1.69 -19.66 -8.95
C ARG A 336 -2.00 -19.61 -10.44
N ALA A 337 -2.79 -20.58 -10.91
CA ALA A 337 -3.25 -20.60 -12.29
C ALA A 337 -4.12 -19.36 -12.60
N THR A 338 -3.94 -18.80 -13.79
CA THR A 338 -4.62 -17.59 -14.28
C THR A 338 -5.27 -17.85 -15.62
N THR A 339 -6.43 -17.24 -15.86
CA THR A 339 -7.18 -17.33 -17.12
C THR A 339 -7.13 -16.04 -17.95
N GLY A 340 -6.50 -14.99 -17.43
CA GLY A 340 -6.20 -13.76 -18.14
C GLY A 340 -4.69 -13.55 -18.30
N ALA A 341 -4.35 -12.72 -19.28
CA ALA A 341 -3.01 -12.16 -19.45
C ALA A 341 -3.14 -10.70 -19.90
N ASP A 342 -2.09 -9.90 -19.76
CA ASP A 342 -1.91 -8.70 -20.58
C ASP A 342 -0.46 -8.61 -21.06
N THR A 343 -0.25 -7.89 -22.16
CA THR A 343 1.09 -7.71 -22.70
C THR A 343 1.16 -6.48 -23.61
N ALA A 344 2.29 -5.80 -23.61
CA ALA A 344 2.59 -4.75 -24.58
C ALA A 344 3.08 -5.32 -25.93
N VAL A 345 3.49 -6.59 -25.96
CA VAL A 345 4.03 -7.25 -27.16
C VAL A 345 2.90 -7.62 -28.11
N ARG A 346 3.02 -7.23 -29.38
CA ARG A 346 2.08 -7.62 -30.42
C ARG A 346 2.06 -9.14 -30.61
N LEU A 347 0.86 -9.71 -30.62
CA LEU A 347 0.64 -11.13 -30.82
C LEU A 347 0.66 -11.47 -32.33
N ASP A 348 1.56 -12.37 -32.71
CA ASP A 348 1.48 -13.13 -33.95
C ASP A 348 0.93 -14.55 -33.64
N ASP A 349 0.75 -15.38 -34.66
CA ASP A 349 0.18 -16.73 -34.49
C ASP A 349 0.92 -17.57 -33.45
N ALA A 350 2.25 -17.50 -33.43
CA ALA A 350 3.07 -18.28 -32.51
C ALA A 350 2.92 -17.78 -31.06
N ARG A 351 2.96 -16.46 -30.84
CA ARG A 351 2.75 -15.87 -29.51
C ARG A 351 1.31 -16.06 -29.03
N ALA A 352 0.31 -15.89 -29.88
CA ALA A 352 -1.09 -16.09 -29.53
C ALA A 352 -1.36 -17.56 -29.14
N ALA A 353 -0.78 -18.52 -29.88
CA ALA A 353 -0.85 -19.93 -29.49
C ALA A 353 -0.15 -20.20 -28.15
N ALA A 354 1.00 -19.58 -27.90
CA ALA A 354 1.71 -19.70 -26.62
C ALA A 354 0.91 -19.12 -25.44
N VAL A 355 0.30 -17.94 -25.63
CA VAL A 355 -0.58 -17.31 -24.64
C VAL A 355 -1.82 -18.17 -24.40
N ARG A 356 -2.44 -18.74 -25.44
CA ARG A 356 -3.55 -19.68 -25.25
C ARG A 356 -3.13 -20.93 -24.47
N ALA A 357 -1.96 -21.48 -24.78
CA ALA A 357 -1.43 -22.68 -24.14
C ALA A 357 -1.07 -22.46 -22.65
N SER A 358 -0.87 -21.22 -22.21
CA SER A 358 -0.69 -20.91 -20.78
C SER A 358 -1.97 -21.03 -19.94
N GLY A 359 -3.12 -21.19 -20.60
CA GLY A 359 -4.44 -21.21 -19.98
C GLY A 359 -5.22 -19.91 -20.15
N ALA A 360 -4.63 -18.88 -20.76
CA ALA A 360 -5.31 -17.61 -20.98
C ALA A 360 -6.48 -17.74 -21.97
N THR A 361 -7.58 -17.09 -21.63
CA THR A 361 -8.81 -17.03 -22.42
C THR A 361 -9.13 -15.62 -22.90
N GLY A 362 -8.60 -14.59 -22.22
CA GLY A 362 -8.62 -13.20 -22.64
C GLY A 362 -7.26 -12.56 -22.46
N VAL A 363 -7.00 -11.50 -23.24
CA VAL A 363 -5.76 -10.73 -23.17
C VAL A 363 -6.04 -9.23 -23.10
N GLY A 364 -5.41 -8.55 -22.14
CA GLY A 364 -5.32 -7.10 -22.09
C GLY A 364 -4.38 -6.58 -23.19
N ARG A 365 -4.89 -5.75 -24.11
CA ARG A 365 -4.08 -5.16 -25.20
C ARG A 365 -4.35 -3.67 -25.36
N TYR A 366 -3.29 -2.93 -25.70
CA TYR A 366 -3.29 -1.48 -25.76
C TYR A 366 -3.91 -0.98 -27.07
N LEU A 367 -4.90 -0.10 -26.98
CA LEU A 367 -5.57 0.47 -28.16
C LEU A 367 -4.64 1.36 -29.01
N THR A 368 -3.65 2.00 -28.38
CA THR A 368 -2.82 3.02 -29.01
C THR A 368 -1.37 2.98 -28.53
N ASN A 369 -0.49 3.64 -29.30
CA ASN A 369 0.87 4.00 -28.90
C ASN A 369 0.88 5.41 -28.31
N HIS A 370 1.82 5.69 -27.43
CA HIS A 370 2.08 7.06 -27.00
C HIS A 370 2.44 7.93 -28.22
N GLN A 371 1.87 9.14 -28.31
CA GLN A 371 2.19 10.12 -29.37
C GLN A 371 3.63 10.63 -29.43
N GLN A 372 4.48 10.35 -28.42
CA GLN A 372 5.88 10.76 -28.46
C GLN A 372 6.67 9.95 -29.49
N SER A 373 7.57 10.63 -30.20
CA SER A 373 8.47 9.97 -31.16
C SER A 373 9.34 8.92 -30.47
N GLY A 374 9.43 7.72 -31.05
CA GLY A 374 10.20 6.62 -30.49
C GLY A 374 9.50 5.84 -29.38
N ALA A 375 8.20 6.08 -29.15
CA ALA A 375 7.38 5.28 -28.25
C ALA A 375 7.39 3.79 -28.64
N LEU A 376 7.24 2.92 -27.64
CA LEU A 376 7.08 1.49 -27.83
C LEU A 376 5.85 1.20 -28.70
N ASP A 377 6.00 0.33 -29.69
CA ASP A 377 4.89 -0.14 -30.50
C ASP A 377 4.11 -1.22 -29.74
N LYS A 378 3.02 -0.80 -29.10
CA LYS A 378 2.09 -1.64 -28.34
C LYS A 378 0.66 -1.66 -28.90
N ALA A 379 0.36 -0.78 -29.86
CA ALA A 379 -0.95 -0.58 -30.43
C ALA A 379 -1.50 -1.85 -31.08
N LEU A 380 -2.73 -2.18 -30.70
CA LEU A 380 -3.52 -3.26 -31.27
C LEU A 380 -3.82 -2.98 -32.74
N THR A 381 -3.76 -4.01 -33.59
CA THR A 381 -4.03 -3.88 -35.03
C THR A 381 -5.19 -4.78 -35.46
N PRO A 382 -5.86 -4.48 -36.60
CA PRO A 382 -6.87 -5.38 -37.17
C PRO A 382 -6.34 -6.79 -37.48
N ASP A 383 -5.07 -6.92 -37.85
CA ASP A 383 -4.44 -8.22 -38.10
C ASP A 383 -4.24 -8.99 -36.79
N GLU A 384 -3.78 -8.31 -35.72
CA GLU A 384 -3.65 -8.92 -34.40
C GLU A 384 -5.00 -9.39 -33.85
N LEU A 385 -6.09 -8.63 -34.05
CA LEU A 385 -7.44 -9.06 -33.68
C LEU A 385 -7.84 -10.38 -34.35
N ARG A 386 -7.48 -10.58 -35.63
CA ARG A 386 -7.74 -11.84 -36.36
C ARG A 386 -6.88 -12.99 -35.82
N VAL A 387 -5.62 -12.72 -35.48
CA VAL A 387 -4.73 -13.68 -34.83
C VAL A 387 -5.30 -14.12 -33.48
N MET A 388 -5.71 -13.18 -32.64
CA MET A 388 -6.31 -13.45 -31.33
C MET A 388 -7.60 -14.26 -31.46
N ALA A 389 -8.49 -13.89 -32.39
CA ALA A 389 -9.73 -14.61 -32.66
C ALA A 389 -9.46 -16.07 -33.08
N SER A 390 -8.49 -16.28 -33.97
CA SER A 390 -8.10 -17.61 -34.46
C SER A 390 -7.51 -18.49 -33.37
N ALA A 391 -6.79 -17.89 -32.41
CA ALA A 391 -6.28 -18.58 -31.22
C ALA A 391 -7.33 -18.77 -30.11
N GLY A 392 -8.55 -18.24 -30.29
CA GLY A 392 -9.62 -18.31 -29.29
C GLY A 392 -9.38 -17.41 -28.06
N LEU A 393 -8.62 -16.33 -28.23
CA LEU A 393 -8.34 -15.33 -27.19
C LEU A 393 -9.33 -14.16 -27.30
N GLY A 394 -9.98 -13.81 -26.21
CA GLY A 394 -10.75 -12.58 -26.06
C GLY A 394 -9.86 -11.36 -25.78
N LEU A 395 -10.48 -10.18 -25.67
CA LEU A 395 -9.79 -8.90 -25.50
C LEU A 395 -10.36 -8.09 -24.33
N TRP A 396 -9.48 -7.55 -23.50
CA TRP A 396 -9.77 -6.40 -22.63
C TRP A 396 -8.99 -5.17 -23.14
N PRO A 397 -9.65 -4.16 -23.72
CA PRO A 397 -8.95 -2.99 -24.25
C PRO A 397 -8.33 -2.14 -23.13
N ILE A 398 -7.06 -1.79 -23.29
CA ILE A 398 -6.31 -0.91 -22.39
C ILE A 398 -6.01 0.40 -23.12
N PHE A 399 -6.16 1.53 -22.43
CA PHE A 399 -5.64 2.81 -22.88
C PHE A 399 -4.55 3.30 -21.92
N GLU A 400 -3.35 3.46 -22.44
CA GLU A 400 -2.21 3.98 -21.70
C GLU A 400 -1.26 4.68 -22.69
N GLU A 401 -1.25 5.99 -22.72
CA GLU A 401 -0.24 6.77 -23.46
C GLU A 401 0.66 7.60 -22.54
N GLY A 402 0.52 7.40 -21.25
CA GLY A 402 1.12 8.15 -20.17
C GLY A 402 0.73 7.48 -18.87
N GLY A 403 0.33 8.24 -17.87
CA GLY A 403 -0.25 7.68 -16.65
C GLY A 403 0.75 7.13 -15.63
N PHE A 404 2.05 7.18 -15.91
CA PHE A 404 3.13 6.79 -15.00
C PHE A 404 3.73 7.96 -14.20
N THR A 405 3.17 9.18 -14.34
CA THR A 405 3.55 10.36 -13.55
C THR A 405 2.34 11.19 -13.18
N ALA A 406 2.35 11.79 -11.98
CA ALA A 406 1.26 12.61 -11.46
C ALA A 406 0.86 13.78 -12.40
N SER A 407 1.83 14.38 -13.10
CA SER A 407 1.59 15.50 -14.02
C SER A 407 0.75 15.13 -15.26
N TRP A 408 0.54 13.85 -15.55
CA TRP A 408 -0.35 13.41 -16.62
C TRP A 408 -1.83 13.63 -16.28
N PHE A 409 -2.17 13.61 -14.99
CA PHE A 409 -3.56 13.53 -14.55
C PHE A 409 -4.17 14.94 -14.38
N THR A 410 -4.78 15.42 -15.46
CA THR A 410 -5.70 16.58 -15.43
C THR A 410 -7.05 16.21 -16.04
N GLU A 411 -8.09 16.95 -15.70
CA GLU A 411 -9.43 16.74 -16.27
C GLU A 411 -9.42 16.88 -17.80
N GLU A 412 -8.70 17.88 -18.35
CA GLU A 412 -8.59 18.06 -19.80
C GLU A 412 -7.81 16.93 -20.47
N GLN A 413 -6.79 16.37 -19.80
CA GLN A 413 -6.09 15.19 -20.32
C GLN A 413 -7.03 13.99 -20.38
N GLY A 414 -7.89 13.81 -19.36
CA GLY A 414 -8.91 12.76 -19.36
C GLY A 414 -9.86 12.84 -20.56
N VAL A 415 -10.31 14.04 -20.92
CA VAL A 415 -11.15 14.24 -22.12
C VAL A 415 -10.40 13.84 -23.40
N ARG A 416 -9.14 14.27 -23.54
CA ARG A 416 -8.30 13.93 -24.70
C ARG A 416 -8.08 12.42 -24.81
N ASP A 417 -7.74 11.78 -23.71
CA ASP A 417 -7.50 10.33 -23.64
C ASP A 417 -8.76 9.54 -23.97
N ALA A 418 -9.92 9.96 -23.45
CA ALA A 418 -11.21 9.35 -23.78
C ALA A 418 -11.57 9.45 -25.26
N HIS A 419 -11.36 10.62 -25.89
CA HIS A 419 -11.58 10.77 -27.33
C HIS A 419 -10.71 9.80 -28.13
N ARG A 420 -9.44 9.67 -27.76
CA ARG A 420 -8.49 8.82 -28.50
C ARG A 420 -8.76 7.33 -28.28
N ALA A 421 -9.03 6.93 -27.06
CA ALA A 421 -9.48 5.59 -26.73
C ALA A 421 -10.75 5.22 -27.52
N HIS A 422 -11.74 6.13 -27.54
CA HIS A 422 -12.96 5.95 -28.30
C HIS A 422 -12.69 5.78 -29.80
N ASP A 423 -11.96 6.72 -30.40
CA ASP A 423 -11.74 6.77 -31.85
C ASP A 423 -10.95 5.53 -32.29
N ALA A 424 -9.95 5.10 -31.53
CA ALA A 424 -9.18 3.87 -31.77
C ALA A 424 -10.04 2.61 -31.64
N ALA A 425 -10.81 2.48 -30.54
CA ALA A 425 -11.70 1.33 -30.35
C ALA A 425 -12.74 1.23 -31.48
N ARG A 426 -13.30 2.37 -31.93
CA ARG A 426 -14.25 2.42 -33.03
C ARG A 426 -13.62 2.01 -34.37
N GLN A 427 -12.39 2.48 -34.63
CA GLN A 427 -11.65 2.14 -35.84
C GLN A 427 -11.29 0.65 -35.91
N LEU A 428 -10.99 0.05 -34.75
CA LEU A 428 -10.70 -1.38 -34.61
C LEU A 428 -11.96 -2.27 -34.63
N GLY A 429 -13.16 -1.69 -34.70
CA GLY A 429 -14.42 -2.44 -34.69
C GLY A 429 -14.78 -3.02 -33.32
N ILE A 430 -14.18 -2.51 -32.22
CA ILE A 430 -14.48 -2.99 -30.87
C ILE A 430 -15.97 -2.80 -30.58
N PRO A 431 -16.69 -3.85 -30.14
CA PRO A 431 -18.13 -3.77 -29.87
C PRO A 431 -18.49 -2.66 -28.90
N LYS A 432 -19.63 -2.00 -29.15
CA LYS A 432 -20.22 -1.02 -28.24
C LYS A 432 -20.44 -1.63 -26.85
N GLN A 433 -20.41 -0.78 -25.83
CA GLN A 433 -20.54 -1.10 -24.40
C GLN A 433 -19.38 -1.91 -23.81
N THR A 434 -18.30 -2.12 -24.57
CA THR A 434 -17.04 -2.65 -24.05
C THR A 434 -16.40 -1.67 -23.06
N THR A 435 -15.85 -2.20 -21.98
CA THR A 435 -15.06 -1.45 -21.00
C THR A 435 -13.66 -1.23 -21.54
N VAL A 436 -13.16 0.01 -21.51
CA VAL A 436 -11.78 0.36 -21.81
C VAL A 436 -11.09 0.74 -20.50
N TYR A 437 -10.00 0.07 -20.16
CA TYR A 437 -9.24 0.32 -18.92
C TYR A 437 -8.24 1.45 -19.14
N PHE A 438 -8.48 2.61 -18.53
CA PHE A 438 -7.56 3.75 -18.54
C PHE A 438 -6.55 3.59 -17.41
N ALA A 439 -5.26 3.68 -17.73
CA ALA A 439 -4.19 3.38 -16.79
C ALA A 439 -3.77 4.58 -15.92
N ALA A 440 -3.77 4.34 -14.60
CA ALA A 440 -3.02 5.08 -13.60
C ALA A 440 -1.88 4.20 -13.06
N ASP A 441 -0.78 4.11 -13.81
CA ASP A 441 0.34 3.20 -13.57
C ASP A 441 1.44 3.84 -12.70
N PHE A 442 1.06 4.31 -11.51
CA PHE A 442 2.01 4.82 -10.52
C PHE A 442 1.46 4.68 -9.09
N ASP A 443 2.34 4.74 -8.09
CA ASP A 443 1.96 4.69 -6.68
C ASP A 443 1.38 6.05 -6.24
N ALA A 444 0.12 6.29 -6.60
CA ALA A 444 -0.61 7.48 -6.20
C ALA A 444 -0.89 7.47 -4.70
N SER A 445 -0.54 8.55 -4.01
CA SER A 445 -1.03 8.80 -2.65
C SER A 445 -2.53 9.11 -2.66
N ALA A 446 -3.22 8.92 -1.53
CA ALA A 446 -4.63 9.27 -1.40
C ALA A 446 -4.92 10.74 -1.80
N ALA A 447 -4.02 11.67 -1.48
CA ALA A 447 -4.14 13.07 -1.88
C ALA A 447 -4.02 13.27 -3.40
N GLN A 448 -3.14 12.51 -4.07
CA GLN A 448 -3.02 12.53 -5.53
C GLN A 448 -4.21 11.86 -6.21
N ASP A 449 -4.73 10.76 -5.65
CA ASP A 449 -5.96 10.14 -6.14
C ASP A 449 -7.11 11.15 -6.12
N GLU A 450 -7.32 11.86 -4.99
CA GLU A 450 -8.38 12.85 -4.83
C GLU A 450 -8.20 14.07 -5.74
N SER A 451 -7.00 14.65 -5.77
CA SER A 451 -6.76 15.93 -6.44
C SER A 451 -6.38 15.83 -7.92
N LEU A 452 -5.94 14.66 -8.39
CA LEU A 452 -5.45 14.47 -9.77
C LEU A 452 -6.17 13.34 -10.49
N VAL A 453 -6.15 12.11 -9.95
CA VAL A 453 -6.65 10.93 -10.66
C VAL A 453 -8.16 10.96 -10.81
N VAL A 454 -8.91 11.26 -9.74
CA VAL A 454 -10.38 11.38 -9.79
C VAL A 454 -10.82 12.47 -10.78
N PRO A 455 -10.27 13.71 -10.76
CA PRO A 455 -10.54 14.71 -11.79
C PRO A 455 -10.22 14.26 -13.22
N TYR A 456 -9.09 13.57 -13.45
CA TYR A 456 -8.79 12.96 -14.75
C TYR A 456 -9.91 12.01 -15.20
N PHE A 457 -10.41 11.14 -14.31
CA PHE A 457 -11.51 10.24 -14.64
C PHE A 457 -12.87 10.93 -14.84
N ARG A 458 -13.10 12.11 -14.25
CA ARG A 458 -14.25 12.97 -14.62
C ARG A 458 -14.13 13.43 -16.06
N GLY A 459 -12.93 13.83 -16.47
CA GLY A 459 -12.59 14.14 -17.86
C GLY A 459 -12.80 12.96 -18.80
N VAL A 460 -12.37 11.76 -18.41
CA VAL A 460 -12.61 10.53 -19.19
C VAL A 460 -14.11 10.29 -19.39
N ALA A 461 -14.90 10.38 -18.31
CA ALA A 461 -16.34 10.23 -18.38
C ALA A 461 -17.02 11.29 -19.26
N ALA A 462 -16.53 12.54 -19.23
CA ALA A 462 -17.01 13.61 -20.11
C ALA A 462 -16.65 13.33 -21.59
N GLY A 463 -15.41 12.99 -21.90
CA GLY A 463 -14.98 12.72 -23.28
C GLY A 463 -15.67 11.50 -23.90
N LEU A 464 -15.95 10.45 -23.12
CA LEU A 464 -16.76 9.32 -23.58
C LEU A 464 -18.21 9.74 -23.88
N ARG A 465 -18.77 10.67 -23.08
CA ARG A 465 -20.11 11.23 -23.29
C ARG A 465 -20.20 12.09 -24.53
N ASP A 466 -19.19 12.91 -24.79
CA ASP A 466 -19.06 13.71 -26.02
C ASP A 466 -19.05 12.83 -27.27
N ARG A 467 -18.58 11.58 -27.11
CA ARG A 467 -18.58 10.54 -28.13
C ARG A 467 -19.78 9.58 -28.03
N GLY A 468 -20.86 10.00 -27.38
CA GLY A 468 -22.13 9.27 -27.33
C GLY A 468 -22.15 8.03 -26.44
N ASN A 469 -21.22 7.90 -25.48
CA ASN A 469 -21.12 6.78 -24.53
C ASN A 469 -21.11 5.40 -25.20
N LEU A 470 -20.46 5.27 -26.36
CA LEU A 470 -20.36 3.97 -27.03
C LEU A 470 -19.51 2.96 -26.27
N TYR A 471 -18.59 3.41 -25.41
CA TYR A 471 -17.72 2.58 -24.57
C TYR A 471 -17.83 3.02 -23.10
N LYS A 472 -17.43 2.16 -22.19
CA LYS A 472 -17.44 2.42 -20.75
C LYS A 472 -16.02 2.63 -20.23
N ALA A 473 -15.84 3.50 -19.25
CA ALA A 473 -14.56 3.65 -18.56
C ALA A 473 -14.36 2.51 -17.56
N GLY A 474 -13.19 1.88 -17.59
CA GLY A 474 -12.61 1.10 -16.50
C GLY A 474 -11.32 1.79 -16.04
N VAL A 475 -10.86 1.44 -14.84
CA VAL A 475 -9.62 1.97 -14.27
C VAL A 475 -8.59 0.85 -14.14
N TYR A 476 -7.34 1.12 -14.52
CA TYR A 476 -6.19 0.33 -14.10
C TYR A 476 -5.36 1.12 -13.09
N GLY A 477 -4.91 0.48 -12.00
CA GLY A 477 -4.08 1.12 -10.98
C GLY A 477 -4.01 0.33 -9.67
N SER A 478 -3.51 0.96 -8.60
CA SER A 478 -3.50 0.36 -7.25
C SER A 478 -4.92 0.04 -6.75
N ARG A 479 -5.05 -0.81 -5.72
CA ARG A 479 -6.35 -1.08 -5.08
C ARG A 479 -7.01 0.21 -4.57
N ALA A 480 -6.23 1.10 -3.94
CA ALA A 480 -6.69 2.42 -3.48
C ALA A 480 -7.17 3.31 -4.64
N THR A 481 -6.37 3.45 -5.69
CA THR A 481 -6.72 4.25 -6.88
C THR A 481 -7.99 3.72 -7.54
N CYS A 482 -8.08 2.41 -7.74
CA CYS A 482 -9.27 1.76 -8.29
C CYS A 482 -10.50 2.01 -7.41
N THR A 483 -10.35 1.93 -6.08
CA THR A 483 -11.42 2.20 -5.10
C THR A 483 -11.86 3.65 -5.16
N ALA A 484 -10.93 4.61 -5.21
CA ALA A 484 -11.23 6.04 -5.26
C ALA A 484 -12.04 6.40 -6.51
N VAL A 485 -11.59 5.96 -7.69
CA VAL A 485 -12.27 6.22 -8.97
C VAL A 485 -13.63 5.53 -9.02
N SER A 486 -13.72 4.29 -8.55
CA SER A 486 -14.97 3.52 -8.57
C SER A 486 -16.00 4.06 -7.58
N SER A 487 -15.57 4.50 -6.39
CA SER A 487 -16.45 5.11 -5.38
C SER A 487 -16.99 6.47 -5.84
N ALA A 488 -16.26 7.17 -6.71
CA ALA A 488 -16.74 8.37 -7.39
C ALA A 488 -17.73 8.08 -8.54
N GLY A 489 -18.02 6.82 -8.84
CA GLY A 489 -18.92 6.41 -9.93
C GLY A 489 -18.33 6.58 -11.33
N LEU A 490 -16.99 6.65 -11.45
CA LEU A 490 -16.31 6.99 -12.71
C LEU A 490 -15.69 5.78 -13.44
N ALA A 491 -15.70 4.59 -12.82
CA ALA A 491 -15.26 3.35 -13.45
C ALA A 491 -16.31 2.24 -13.31
N HIS A 492 -16.57 1.54 -14.41
CA HIS A 492 -17.46 0.38 -14.45
C HIS A 492 -16.80 -0.85 -13.80
N PHE A 493 -15.54 -1.10 -14.13
CA PHE A 493 -14.73 -2.17 -13.57
C PHE A 493 -13.30 -1.71 -13.26
N SER A 494 -12.64 -2.44 -12.37
CA SER A 494 -11.25 -2.19 -11.96
C SER A 494 -10.33 -3.31 -12.42
N PHE A 495 -9.23 -2.95 -13.09
CA PHE A 495 -8.09 -3.80 -13.40
C PHE A 495 -6.94 -3.46 -12.45
N VAL A 496 -6.79 -4.26 -11.40
CA VAL A 496 -5.87 -3.96 -10.31
C VAL A 496 -4.43 -4.33 -10.69
N ALA A 497 -3.51 -3.40 -10.45
CA ALA A 497 -2.05 -3.58 -10.57
C ALA A 497 -1.49 -4.38 -9.37
N GLY A 498 -2.01 -5.60 -9.15
CA GLY A 498 -1.70 -6.42 -7.98
C GLY A 498 -0.24 -6.85 -7.88
N MET A 499 0.50 -6.88 -8.99
CA MET A 499 1.91 -7.24 -9.08
C MET A 499 2.88 -6.16 -8.58
N SER A 500 2.34 -5.03 -8.12
CA SER A 500 3.08 -3.96 -7.45
C SER A 500 2.84 -3.97 -5.93
N PRO A 501 3.30 -4.99 -5.17
CA PRO A 501 3.01 -5.13 -3.73
C PRO A 501 3.73 -4.09 -2.85
N ALA A 502 4.66 -3.33 -3.43
CA ALA A 502 5.33 -2.24 -2.76
C ALA A 502 4.56 -0.91 -2.84
N TRP A 503 3.54 -0.80 -3.70
CA TRP A 503 2.71 0.39 -3.79
C TRP A 503 1.84 0.52 -2.54
N ALA A 504 1.84 1.70 -1.92
CA ALA A 504 1.09 1.95 -0.70
C ALA A 504 -0.41 1.61 -0.89
N GLY A 505 -0.97 2.02 -2.04
CA GLY A 505 -2.37 1.75 -2.37
C GLY A 505 -2.73 0.26 -2.50
N ASN A 506 -1.74 -0.64 -2.62
CA ASN A 506 -1.95 -2.10 -2.67
C ASN A 506 -1.78 -2.78 -1.31
N GLN A 507 -1.06 -2.16 -0.36
CA GLN A 507 -0.84 -2.69 0.99
C GLN A 507 -1.99 -2.36 1.95
N LEU A 508 -2.62 -1.21 1.74
CA LEU A 508 -3.53 -0.60 2.72
C LEU A 508 -5.01 -0.86 2.43
N GLU A 509 -5.33 -1.28 1.21
CA GLU A 509 -6.72 -1.43 0.75
C GLU A 509 -7.03 -2.88 0.33
N PRO A 510 -8.26 -3.36 0.59
CA PRO A 510 -8.75 -4.61 0.02
C PRO A 510 -9.00 -4.46 -1.49
N LEU A 511 -9.25 -5.57 -2.20
CA LEU A 511 -9.69 -5.50 -3.60
C LEU A 511 -11.01 -4.71 -3.71
N PRO A 512 -11.16 -3.78 -4.68
CA PRO A 512 -12.37 -2.99 -4.84
C PRO A 512 -13.55 -3.87 -5.24
N GLY A 513 -14.77 -3.53 -4.81
CA GLY A 513 -15.96 -4.36 -5.07
C GLY A 513 -16.27 -4.61 -6.56
N ASN A 514 -15.82 -3.73 -7.46
CA ASN A 514 -15.97 -3.85 -8.91
C ASN A 514 -14.70 -4.39 -9.61
N TRP A 515 -13.76 -5.00 -8.89
CA TRP A 515 -12.57 -5.59 -9.50
C TRP A 515 -12.99 -6.67 -10.51
N SER A 516 -12.50 -6.56 -11.73
CA SER A 516 -12.72 -7.53 -12.80
C SER A 516 -11.46 -8.37 -13.04
N LEU A 517 -10.31 -7.71 -12.99
CA LEU A 517 -9.00 -8.24 -13.34
C LEU A 517 -8.01 -7.87 -12.23
N ASN A 518 -7.11 -8.79 -11.86
CA ASN A 518 -6.00 -8.52 -10.95
C ASN A 518 -4.70 -9.07 -11.57
N GLN A 519 -3.80 -8.18 -11.96
CA GLN A 519 -2.48 -8.52 -12.50
C GLN A 519 -1.58 -8.98 -11.35
N ILE A 520 -1.01 -10.20 -11.38
CA ILE A 520 -0.35 -10.77 -10.19
C ILE A 520 1.12 -11.10 -10.36
N GLN A 521 1.59 -11.39 -11.58
CA GLN A 521 2.96 -11.83 -11.80
C GLN A 521 3.35 -11.76 -13.28
N ASN A 522 4.57 -11.35 -13.58
CA ASN A 522 5.13 -11.48 -14.93
C ASN A 522 5.55 -12.94 -15.21
N ARG A 523 5.28 -13.44 -16.41
CA ARG A 523 5.62 -14.80 -16.87
C ARG A 523 6.10 -14.76 -18.31
N THR A 524 7.08 -15.60 -18.64
CA THR A 524 7.43 -15.91 -20.03
C THR A 524 6.72 -17.19 -20.46
N VAL A 525 5.97 -17.13 -21.55
CA VAL A 525 5.25 -18.27 -22.13
C VAL A 525 5.76 -18.58 -23.53
N GLY A 526 5.61 -19.84 -23.97
CA GLY A 526 6.08 -20.29 -25.27
C GLY A 526 7.59 -20.54 -25.32
N SER A 527 8.10 -20.79 -26.52
CA SER A 527 9.51 -21.05 -26.79
C SER A 527 9.90 -20.61 -28.20
N GLY A 528 11.21 -20.45 -28.45
CA GLY A 528 11.72 -20.00 -29.74
C GLY A 528 11.07 -18.68 -30.18
N ASN A 529 10.56 -18.65 -31.41
CA ASN A 529 9.91 -17.46 -31.99
C ASN A 529 8.55 -17.12 -31.34
N GLY A 530 7.89 -18.09 -30.68
CA GLY A 530 6.64 -17.88 -29.96
C GLY A 530 6.83 -17.48 -28.50
N SER A 531 8.08 -17.36 -28.02
CA SER A 531 8.37 -16.87 -26.68
C SER A 531 7.86 -15.43 -26.52
N THR A 532 7.08 -15.18 -25.47
CA THR A 532 6.58 -13.85 -25.15
C THR A 532 6.43 -13.67 -23.65
N GLU A 533 6.72 -12.45 -23.21
CA GLU A 533 6.42 -12.02 -21.85
C GLU A 533 4.95 -11.60 -21.77
N ILE A 534 4.30 -12.04 -20.70
CA ILE A 534 2.95 -11.65 -20.31
C ILE A 534 2.95 -11.28 -18.84
N ASP A 535 2.05 -10.39 -18.46
CA ASP A 535 1.63 -10.29 -17.07
C ASP A 535 0.40 -11.19 -16.88
N ALA A 536 0.49 -12.11 -15.91
CA ALA A 536 -0.56 -13.07 -15.59
C ALA A 536 -1.66 -12.38 -14.79
N VAL A 537 -2.92 -12.57 -15.22
CA VAL A 537 -4.08 -11.84 -14.70
C VAL A 537 -5.11 -12.82 -14.16
N VAL A 538 -5.49 -12.65 -12.89
CA VAL A 538 -6.67 -13.32 -12.32
C VAL A 538 -7.90 -12.62 -12.87
N ASP A 539 -8.76 -13.39 -13.54
CA ASP A 539 -10.05 -12.94 -14.03
C ASP A 539 -11.15 -13.38 -13.05
N SER A 540 -11.96 -12.41 -12.61
CA SER A 540 -13.11 -12.67 -11.74
C SER A 540 -14.36 -13.14 -12.48
N GLY A 541 -14.39 -13.00 -13.80
CA GLY A 541 -15.56 -13.24 -14.65
C GLY A 541 -16.59 -12.11 -14.61
N ARG A 542 -16.33 -10.98 -13.91
CA ARG A 542 -17.25 -9.84 -13.86
C ARG A 542 -17.28 -9.03 -15.16
N ASP A 543 -16.13 -8.87 -15.81
CA ASP A 543 -16.03 -8.25 -17.13
C ASP A 543 -15.79 -9.32 -18.20
N PRO A 544 -16.80 -9.66 -19.03
CA PRO A 544 -16.62 -10.65 -20.08
C PRO A 544 -15.66 -10.21 -21.19
N GLY A 545 -15.24 -8.93 -21.19
CA GLY A 545 -14.43 -8.35 -22.25
C GLY A 545 -15.10 -8.46 -23.62
N VAL A 546 -14.29 -8.51 -24.67
CA VAL A 546 -14.74 -8.87 -26.02
C VAL A 546 -14.40 -10.34 -26.27
N PRO A 547 -15.41 -11.22 -26.43
CA PRO A 547 -15.16 -12.62 -26.73
C PRO A 547 -14.44 -12.79 -28.08
N ALA A 548 -13.59 -13.82 -28.20
CA ALA A 548 -12.82 -14.11 -29.42
C ALA A 548 -13.69 -14.11 -30.70
N ALA A 549 -14.89 -14.70 -30.64
CA ALA A 549 -15.85 -14.77 -31.74
C ALA A 549 -16.41 -13.40 -32.19
N ARG A 550 -16.17 -12.33 -31.43
CA ARG A 550 -16.61 -10.96 -31.71
C ARG A 550 -15.47 -9.99 -32.00
N LEU A 551 -14.22 -10.48 -32.09
CA LEU A 551 -13.07 -9.66 -32.47
C LEU A 551 -13.00 -9.41 -33.98
N VAL A 552 -13.68 -10.24 -34.77
CA VAL A 552 -13.72 -10.14 -36.23
C VAL A 552 -15.21 -10.11 -36.62
N GLY A 553 -15.75 -8.92 -36.82
CA GLY A 553 -17.18 -8.72 -37.11
C GLY A 553 -17.50 -7.31 -37.56
#